data_AF-F1C796-F1
#
_entry.id   AF-F1C796-F1
#
_cell.length_a   1.000
_cell.length_b   1.000
_cell.length_c   1.000
_cell.angle_alpha   90.00
_cell.angle_beta   90.00
_cell.angle_gamma   90.00
#
_symmetry.space_group_name_H-M   'P 1'
#
loop_
_entity.id
_entity.type
_entity.pdbx_description
1 polymer ?
#
loop_
_entity_poly.entity_id
_entity_poly.type
_entity_poly.pdbx_seq_one_letter_code
_entity_poly.pdbx_strand_id
1 'polypeptide(L)'
;GLQFCRTEQTDEGDWKEDEDQIVRLKADYIISAFGSMLNEPRVSEAMAPVKMTRWGTPEVNTDTMQTSEPWVFAGGDIAGLANTTVESVNDGKQASWHIHRYIQSLHGQTVDPVPKLPLFYSAIDQVDISVEMCGIKFPNPFGLASAPPTTSTAMIRRAFEQGWGFALTKTFGLDKDLVTNVSPRIVRGTTSGHLFGPGQGSFLNIELISEKTAAYWCLSVAELKRDFPNNVVISSIMCSYNKEDWTELAKMAEESGADALELNLSCPHGMGERGMGLACGQDPVLVRNICRWVRAAISIPFFAKLTPNVTNIVDIAKAAHEGGADGVTATNTVSGLMGLKADGSPWPSVGTDKRTTYGGVSGNAIRPIALRAVSAIAKAIPGFPILATGGIDSAESGLQFLHAGASVLQVCSAIQNQDFTVIEDYCVGLKALLYLKSLELKDWDGQSPPTERHQKGKPVPRLEDLVGKSLPSFGPYLQQRTDAIAEYKKKLRNNNDDVIKADIRQVNTPHKAVPAVKDVIARALRHIGAYQDLSNMEQVQALIDEEMCINCGKCYMTCSDSGYQAITFHPETHLPMVNDSCTGCTLCLSVCPIIDCITMVTMKKPYKPKRGVPISPVC
;
A
#
# COMPACT_ATOMS: atom_id res chain seq x y z
N GLY A 1 32.45 36.74 -32.17
CA GLY A 1 33.52 36.06 -31.43
C GLY A 1 33.76 36.79 -30.13
N LEU A 2 34.11 36.08 -29.07
CA LEU A 2 34.32 36.63 -27.73
C LEU A 2 35.79 36.43 -27.34
N GLN A 3 36.42 37.46 -26.79
CA GLN A 3 37.78 37.38 -26.28
C GLN A 3 37.72 37.18 -24.77
N PHE A 4 38.47 36.20 -24.28
CA PHE A 4 38.65 35.91 -22.86
C PHE A 4 40.13 36.05 -22.51
N CYS A 5 40.43 36.46 -21.29
CA CYS A 5 41.74 36.28 -20.66
C CYS A 5 41.73 34.95 -19.88
N ARG A 6 42.89 34.33 -19.72
CA ARG A 6 43.05 33.21 -18.80
C ARG A 6 42.87 33.73 -17.38
N THR A 7 42.20 32.94 -16.55
CA THR A 7 42.15 33.18 -15.11
C THR A 7 42.95 32.12 -14.37
N GLU A 8 43.69 32.50 -13.34
CA GLU A 8 44.38 31.58 -12.44
C GLU A 8 44.15 31.95 -10.97
N GLN A 9 44.22 30.93 -10.10
CA GLN A 9 44.10 31.13 -8.66
C GLN A 9 45.50 31.30 -8.07
N THR A 10 45.71 32.36 -7.28
CA THR A 10 46.97 32.60 -6.58
C THR A 10 47.14 31.63 -5.41
N ASP A 11 48.36 31.53 -4.87
CA ASP A 11 48.64 30.73 -3.67
C ASP A 11 47.83 31.19 -2.44
N GLU A 12 47.36 32.45 -2.44
CA GLU A 12 46.52 33.05 -1.40
C GLU A 12 45.02 32.76 -1.60
N GLY A 13 44.64 32.17 -2.75
CA GLY A 13 43.27 31.77 -3.07
C GLY A 13 42.48 32.79 -3.89
N ASP A 14 43.06 33.95 -4.20
CA ASP A 14 42.44 34.98 -5.04
C ASP A 14 42.45 34.60 -6.52
N TRP A 15 41.47 35.07 -7.28
CA TRP A 15 41.42 34.87 -8.73
C TRP A 15 42.03 36.07 -9.46
N LYS A 16 43.00 35.81 -10.35
CA LYS A 16 43.66 36.80 -11.19
C LYS A 16 43.37 36.55 -12.66
N GLU A 17 43.23 37.62 -13.43
CA GLU A 17 43.13 37.60 -14.89
C GLU A 17 44.51 37.91 -15.52
N ASP A 18 44.96 37.03 -16.42
CA ASP A 18 46.20 37.18 -17.18
C ASP A 18 45.89 37.79 -18.55
N GLU A 19 45.99 39.12 -18.64
CA GLU A 19 45.63 39.89 -19.84
C GLU A 19 46.49 39.57 -21.07
N ASP A 20 47.68 39.01 -20.87
CA ASP A 20 48.60 38.56 -21.93
C ASP A 20 48.23 37.19 -22.50
N GLN A 21 47.48 36.38 -21.76
CA GLN A 21 47.06 35.03 -22.13
C GLN A 21 45.61 35.03 -22.64
N ILE A 22 45.42 35.44 -23.89
CA ILE A 22 44.10 35.60 -24.49
C ILE A 22 43.61 34.37 -25.27
N VAL A 23 42.30 34.11 -25.21
CA VAL A 23 41.57 33.17 -26.06
C VAL A 23 40.53 33.94 -26.88
N ARG A 24 40.59 33.83 -28.20
CA ARG A 24 39.57 34.39 -29.11
C ARG A 24 38.66 33.26 -29.60
N LEU A 25 37.50 33.11 -28.95
CA LEU A 25 36.52 32.09 -29.29
C LEU A 25 35.57 32.61 -30.38
N LYS A 26 35.45 31.88 -31.50
CA LYS A 26 34.43 32.19 -32.50
C LYS A 26 33.05 31.87 -31.92
N ALA A 27 32.11 32.80 -32.08
CA ALA A 27 30.74 32.67 -31.60
C ALA A 27 29.83 33.59 -32.42
N ASP A 28 28.65 33.08 -32.74
CA ASP A 28 27.58 33.80 -33.45
C ASP A 28 26.57 34.41 -32.46
N TYR A 29 26.39 33.79 -31.29
CA TYR A 29 25.50 34.24 -30.22
C TYR A 29 26.25 34.26 -28.89
N ILE A 30 25.97 35.26 -28.06
CA ILE A 30 26.48 35.39 -26.69
C ILE A 30 25.27 35.53 -25.78
N ILE A 31 25.13 34.62 -24.82
CA ILE A 31 24.07 34.64 -23.82
C ILE A 31 24.72 34.74 -22.45
N SER A 32 24.52 35.86 -21.76
CA SER A 32 25.00 36.02 -20.38
C SER A 32 24.01 35.35 -19.43
N ALA A 33 24.56 34.57 -18.50
CA ALA A 33 23.80 33.86 -17.46
C ALA A 33 24.47 34.06 -16.08
N PHE A 34 24.98 35.27 -15.82
CA PHE A 34 25.66 35.60 -14.55
C PHE A 34 24.73 35.65 -13.34
N GLY A 35 23.43 35.52 -13.54
CA GLY A 35 22.40 35.59 -12.51
C GLY A 35 21.48 36.78 -12.70
N SER A 36 20.70 37.08 -11.66
CA SER A 36 19.78 38.22 -11.60
C SER A 36 19.99 38.96 -10.29
N MET A 37 19.74 40.28 -10.30
CA MET A 37 19.86 41.14 -9.12
C MET A 37 18.72 42.15 -9.10
N LEU A 38 18.39 42.66 -7.92
CA LEU A 38 17.44 43.77 -7.78
C LEU A 38 18.19 45.11 -7.98
N ASN A 39 18.15 45.63 -9.20
CA ASN A 39 18.85 46.87 -9.56
C ASN A 39 17.94 48.02 -10.00
N GLU A 40 16.61 47.83 -10.03
CA GLU A 40 15.66 48.86 -10.47
C GLU A 40 15.37 49.84 -9.32
N PRO A 41 15.84 51.10 -9.37
CA PRO A 41 15.75 52.02 -8.24
C PRO A 41 14.31 52.28 -7.79
N ARG A 42 13.36 52.35 -8.73
CA ARG A 42 11.94 52.57 -8.41
C ARG A 42 11.33 51.44 -7.58
N VAL A 43 11.77 50.20 -7.80
CA VAL A 43 11.30 49.04 -7.02
C VAL A 43 11.90 49.10 -5.61
N SER A 44 13.18 49.45 -5.48
CA SER A 44 13.83 49.62 -4.18
C SER A 44 13.23 50.78 -3.38
N GLU A 45 12.95 51.92 -4.03
CA GLU A 45 12.28 53.08 -3.42
C GLU A 45 10.86 52.74 -2.96
N ALA A 46 10.12 51.91 -3.71
CA ALA A 46 8.78 51.47 -3.32
C ALA A 46 8.75 50.59 -2.05
N MET A 47 9.89 50.03 -1.65
CA MET A 47 10.01 49.24 -0.41
C MET A 47 10.38 50.10 0.81
N ALA A 48 10.67 51.40 0.65
CA ALA A 48 10.99 52.26 1.78
C ALA A 48 9.82 52.31 2.81
N PRO A 49 10.10 52.26 4.13
CA PRO A 49 11.40 52.41 4.79
C PRO A 49 12.12 51.08 5.14
N VAL A 50 11.81 49.96 4.48
CA VAL A 50 12.48 48.67 4.73
C VAL A 50 14.00 48.79 4.55
N LYS A 51 14.76 48.30 5.55
CA LYS A 51 16.23 48.24 5.48
C LYS A 51 16.68 47.26 4.40
N MET A 52 17.70 47.68 3.64
CA MET A 52 18.34 46.85 2.61
C MET A 52 19.72 46.38 3.11
N THR A 53 20.10 45.18 2.71
CA THR A 53 21.45 44.64 2.92
C THR A 53 22.47 45.34 2.01
N ARG A 54 23.76 45.08 2.26
CA ARG A 54 24.85 45.53 1.37
C ARG A 54 24.74 45.00 -0.06
N TRP A 55 23.92 43.97 -0.27
CA TRP A 55 23.71 43.31 -1.57
C TRP A 55 22.48 43.83 -2.31
N GLY A 56 21.80 44.85 -1.79
CA GLY A 56 20.63 45.46 -2.42
C GLY A 56 19.32 44.68 -2.26
N THR A 57 19.30 43.66 -1.40
CA THR A 57 18.09 42.89 -1.05
C THR A 57 17.50 43.38 0.28
N PRO A 58 16.20 43.18 0.56
CA PRO A 58 15.63 43.47 1.87
C PRO A 58 16.32 42.69 2.98
N GLU A 59 16.67 43.38 4.07
CA GLU A 59 17.15 42.75 5.29
C GLU A 59 15.98 42.07 5.99
N VAL A 60 16.08 40.76 6.23
CA VAL A 60 15.07 39.97 6.92
C VAL A 60 15.64 39.23 8.11
N ASN A 61 14.83 39.04 9.14
CA ASN A 61 15.11 38.08 10.19
C ASN A 61 14.92 36.66 9.63
N THR A 62 15.95 35.82 9.73
CA THR A 62 15.95 34.48 9.10
C THR A 62 15.01 33.48 9.79
N ASP A 63 14.58 33.74 11.03
CA ASP A 63 13.64 32.87 11.74
C ASP A 63 12.19 33.26 11.46
N THR A 64 11.92 34.55 11.20
CA THR A 64 10.56 35.07 11.04
C THR A 64 10.20 35.51 9.63
N MET A 65 11.21 35.71 8.78
CA MET A 65 11.12 36.35 7.47
C MET A 65 10.61 37.80 7.51
N GLN A 66 10.60 38.41 8.70
CA GLN A 66 10.17 39.78 8.93
C GLN A 66 11.28 40.76 8.57
N THR A 67 10.94 41.87 7.94
CA THR A 67 11.89 42.95 7.63
C THR A 67 12.09 43.87 8.84
N SER A 68 12.75 45.03 8.65
CA SER A 68 12.80 46.09 9.66
C SER A 68 11.43 46.67 10.02
N GLU A 69 10.45 46.55 9.13
CA GLU A 69 9.08 47.02 9.36
C GLU A 69 8.21 45.87 9.87
N PRO A 70 7.55 46.00 11.04
CA PRO A 70 6.87 44.87 11.68
C PRO A 70 5.77 44.20 10.84
N TRP A 71 5.19 44.93 9.89
CA TRP A 71 4.10 44.48 9.02
C TRP A 71 4.57 44.01 7.63
N VAL A 72 5.87 44.08 7.33
CA VAL A 72 6.43 43.70 6.03
C VAL A 72 7.35 42.50 6.19
N PHE A 73 7.14 41.49 5.35
CA PHE A 73 7.85 40.22 5.33
C PHE A 73 8.35 39.96 3.90
N ALA A 74 9.49 39.29 3.75
CA ALA A 74 10.06 38.95 2.45
C ALA A 74 10.72 37.57 2.48
N GLY A 75 10.69 36.86 1.36
CA GLY A 75 11.18 35.49 1.23
C GLY A 75 11.37 35.08 -0.23
N GLY A 76 12.17 34.03 -0.47
CA GLY A 76 12.59 33.60 -1.80
C GLY A 76 13.76 34.41 -2.34
N ASP A 77 13.96 34.37 -3.66
CA ASP A 77 15.12 34.96 -4.34
C ASP A 77 15.34 36.44 -3.96
N ILE A 78 14.24 37.19 -3.73
CA ILE A 78 14.29 38.61 -3.35
C ILE A 78 14.95 38.84 -1.99
N ALA A 79 14.88 37.88 -1.06
CA ALA A 79 15.53 37.97 0.24
C ALA A 79 17.04 37.67 0.17
N GLY A 80 17.52 37.13 -0.96
CA GLY A 80 18.94 36.80 -1.16
C GLY A 80 19.44 35.62 -0.33
N LEU A 81 18.52 34.76 0.15
CA LEU A 81 18.84 33.58 0.95
C LEU A 81 18.63 32.28 0.16
N ALA A 82 17.48 32.16 -0.51
CA ALA A 82 17.11 31.00 -1.29
C ALA A 82 17.84 30.94 -2.63
N ASN A 83 18.26 29.74 -3.02
CA ASN A 83 18.85 29.44 -4.33
C ASN A 83 18.04 28.38 -5.10
N THR A 84 16.95 27.91 -4.50
CA THR A 84 16.12 26.85 -5.02
C THR A 84 14.64 27.15 -4.81
N THR A 85 13.78 26.60 -5.65
CA THR A 85 12.32 26.73 -5.50
C THR A 85 11.84 26.21 -4.14
N VAL A 86 12.42 25.14 -3.60
CA VAL A 86 11.98 24.56 -2.32
C VAL A 86 12.33 25.47 -1.14
N GLU A 87 13.48 26.14 -1.19
CA GLU A 87 13.84 27.17 -0.21
C GLU A 87 12.90 28.36 -0.31
N SER A 88 12.64 28.87 -1.52
CA SER A 88 11.72 30.00 -1.72
C SER A 88 10.29 29.68 -1.26
N VAL A 89 9.82 28.46 -1.48
CA VAL A 89 8.53 27.96 -0.93
C VAL A 89 8.58 27.90 0.60
N ASN A 90 9.69 27.43 1.18
CA ASN A 90 9.85 27.36 2.63
C ASN A 90 9.89 28.75 3.27
N ASP A 91 10.52 29.73 2.64
CA ASP A 91 10.51 31.12 3.12
C ASP A 91 9.08 31.66 3.19
N GLY A 92 8.28 31.44 2.14
CA GLY A 92 6.86 31.79 2.14
C GLY A 92 6.08 31.06 3.24
N LYS A 93 6.35 29.76 3.45
CA LYS A 93 5.75 28.96 4.52
C LYS A 93 6.11 29.53 5.90
N GLN A 94 7.37 29.86 6.13
CA GLN A 94 7.85 30.41 7.40
C GLN A 94 7.25 31.79 7.66
N ALA A 95 7.30 32.67 6.67
CA ALA A 95 6.70 34.01 6.73
C ALA A 95 5.21 33.94 7.09
N SER A 96 4.46 32.98 6.52
CA SER A 96 3.01 32.86 6.74
C SER A 96 2.62 32.73 8.22
N TRP A 97 3.40 31.98 9.01
CA TRP A 97 3.15 31.80 10.44
C TRP A 97 3.36 33.10 11.23
N HIS A 98 4.42 33.85 10.90
CA HIS A 98 4.74 35.09 11.60
C HIS A 98 3.90 36.27 11.14
N ILE A 99 3.47 36.29 9.87
CA ILE A 99 2.42 37.18 9.37
C ILE A 99 1.12 36.92 10.14
N HIS A 100 0.71 35.65 10.29
CA HIS A 100 -0.46 35.27 11.07
C HIS A 100 -0.36 35.78 12.52
N ARG A 101 0.76 35.51 13.19
CA ARG A 101 1.03 35.99 14.55
C ARG A 101 0.98 37.51 14.66
N TYR A 102 1.59 38.20 13.70
CA TYR A 102 1.61 39.66 13.65
C TYR A 102 0.17 40.21 13.55
N ILE A 103 -0.61 39.75 12.58
CA ILE A 103 -2.00 40.19 12.34
C ILE A 103 -2.87 39.90 13.58
N GLN A 104 -2.77 38.72 14.18
CA GLN A 104 -3.53 38.39 15.40
C GLN A 104 -3.21 39.35 16.56
N SER A 105 -1.93 39.73 16.71
CA SER A 105 -1.53 40.65 17.78
C SER A 105 -2.13 42.05 17.63
N LEU A 106 -2.37 42.52 16.40
CA LEU A 106 -3.10 43.77 16.14
C LEU A 106 -4.55 43.73 16.61
N HIS A 107 -5.14 42.53 16.70
CA HIS A 107 -6.50 42.30 17.20
C HIS A 107 -6.53 41.90 18.68
N GLY A 108 -5.40 42.05 19.40
CA GLY A 108 -5.28 41.68 20.81
C GLY A 108 -5.37 40.18 21.07
N GLN A 109 -5.20 39.35 20.03
CA GLN A 109 -5.23 37.89 20.13
C GLN A 109 -3.82 37.34 20.27
N THR A 110 -3.67 36.31 21.10
CA THR A 110 -2.43 35.55 21.25
C THR A 110 -2.51 34.26 20.46
N VAL A 111 -1.40 33.89 19.82
CA VAL A 111 -1.23 32.61 19.12
C VAL A 111 -0.24 31.74 19.88
N ASP A 112 -0.35 30.43 19.71
CA ASP A 112 0.57 29.46 20.29
C ASP A 112 2.03 29.80 19.90
N PRO A 113 3.01 29.70 20.81
CA PRO A 113 4.42 29.89 20.44
C PRO A 113 4.92 28.80 19.47
N VAL A 114 4.31 27.61 19.47
CA VAL A 114 4.66 26.50 18.58
C VAL A 114 3.88 26.64 17.26
N PRO A 115 4.56 26.67 16.10
CA PRO A 115 3.91 26.72 14.79
C PRO A 115 2.92 25.58 14.55
N LYS A 116 1.69 25.94 14.17
CA LYS A 116 0.58 25.02 13.85
C LYS A 116 0.02 25.33 12.46
N LEU A 117 0.88 25.24 11.44
CA LEU A 117 0.44 25.42 10.05
C LEU A 117 -0.51 24.27 9.65
N PRO A 118 -1.67 24.56 9.03
CA PRO A 118 -2.59 23.53 8.59
C PRO A 118 -1.95 22.57 7.58
N LEU A 119 -2.43 21.32 7.58
CA LEU A 119 -2.15 20.37 6.51
C LEU A 119 -2.91 20.75 5.22
N PHE A 120 -2.61 20.04 4.13
CA PHE A 120 -3.39 20.11 2.91
C PHE A 120 -4.63 19.21 3.01
N TYR A 121 -5.79 19.71 2.57
CA TYR A 121 -7.06 18.98 2.60
C TYR A 121 -7.78 19.08 1.24
N SER A 122 -8.64 18.10 0.98
CA SER A 122 -9.47 17.96 -0.21
C SER A 122 -10.84 17.36 0.13
N ALA A 123 -11.72 17.22 -0.87
CA ALA A 123 -13.01 16.55 -0.69
C ALA A 123 -12.86 15.06 -0.33
N ILE A 124 -11.71 14.44 -0.62
CA ILE A 124 -11.41 13.05 -0.25
C ILE A 124 -11.37 12.90 1.28
N ASP A 125 -10.83 13.89 1.99
CA ASP A 125 -10.66 13.83 3.44
C ASP A 125 -12.00 13.78 4.20
N GLN A 126 -13.08 14.23 3.56
CA GLN A 126 -14.44 14.23 4.09
C GLN A 126 -15.18 12.90 3.89
N VAL A 127 -14.61 11.93 3.17
CA VAL A 127 -15.24 10.63 2.95
C VAL A 127 -15.32 9.84 4.26
N ASP A 128 -16.54 9.42 4.60
CA ASP A 128 -16.79 8.55 5.74
C ASP A 128 -16.39 7.11 5.44
N ILE A 129 -15.43 6.61 6.21
CA ILE A 129 -14.94 5.23 6.15
C ILE A 129 -15.34 4.42 7.39
N SER A 130 -16.23 4.94 8.23
CA SER A 130 -16.75 4.18 9.37
C SER A 130 -17.61 3.00 8.91
N VAL A 131 -17.71 1.99 9.77
CA VAL A 131 -18.50 0.77 9.50
C VAL A 131 -19.08 0.26 10.81
N GLU A 132 -20.29 -0.30 10.74
CA GLU A 132 -20.91 -0.98 11.87
C GLU A 132 -20.94 -2.48 11.62
N MET A 133 -20.56 -3.26 12.63
CA MET A 133 -20.56 -4.72 12.59
C MET A 133 -20.98 -5.25 13.96
N CYS A 134 -21.98 -6.13 14.01
CA CYS A 134 -22.52 -6.70 15.26
C CYS A 134 -22.96 -5.65 16.30
N GLY A 135 -23.50 -4.50 15.84
CA GLY A 135 -23.88 -3.38 16.72
C GLY A 135 -22.71 -2.56 17.26
N ILE A 136 -21.47 -2.87 16.85
CA ILE A 136 -20.27 -2.12 17.23
C ILE A 136 -19.92 -1.17 16.09
N LYS A 137 -19.77 0.12 16.41
CA LYS A 137 -19.35 1.15 15.46
C LYS A 137 -17.83 1.29 15.44
N PHE A 138 -17.23 1.05 14.28
CA PHE A 138 -15.81 1.23 14.03
C PHE A 138 -15.57 2.58 13.34
N PRO A 139 -14.65 3.44 13.83
CA PRO A 139 -14.38 4.74 13.21
C PRO A 139 -13.72 4.61 11.83
N ASN A 140 -13.01 3.51 11.59
CA ASN A 140 -12.50 3.06 10.30
C ASN A 140 -12.37 1.52 10.35
N PRO A 141 -12.28 0.80 9.22
CA PRO A 141 -12.33 -0.65 9.20
C PRO A 141 -10.98 -1.30 9.52
N PHE A 142 -9.94 -0.54 9.87
CA PHE A 142 -8.58 -1.06 10.07
C PHE A 142 -8.26 -1.23 11.55
N GLY A 143 -7.67 -2.37 11.90
CA GLY A 143 -7.29 -2.67 13.27
C GLY A 143 -6.07 -3.54 13.43
N LEU A 144 -5.52 -3.54 14.64
CA LEU A 144 -4.37 -4.38 14.98
C LEU A 144 -4.82 -5.81 15.27
N ALA A 145 -4.26 -6.80 14.57
CA ALA A 145 -4.49 -8.21 14.87
C ALA A 145 -3.86 -8.61 16.23
N SER A 146 -4.40 -9.65 16.88
CA SER A 146 -3.79 -10.27 18.08
C SER A 146 -2.44 -10.91 17.73
N ALA A 147 -1.34 -10.18 17.96
CA ALA A 147 -0.04 -10.48 17.34
C ALA A 147 1.11 -9.65 17.98
N PRO A 148 2.37 -9.71 17.48
CA PRO A 148 3.47 -8.90 18.04
C PRO A 148 3.20 -7.39 18.13
N PRO A 149 2.52 -6.72 17.17
CA PRO A 149 2.14 -5.31 17.29
C PRO A 149 1.23 -4.97 18.48
N THR A 150 0.65 -5.99 19.14
CA THR A 150 -0.20 -5.83 20.33
C THR A 150 0.38 -6.54 21.55
N THR A 151 1.71 -6.70 21.61
CA THR A 151 2.42 -7.36 22.72
C THR A 151 2.17 -6.67 24.08
N SER A 152 1.92 -5.36 24.10
CA SER A 152 1.61 -4.61 25.32
C SER A 152 0.57 -3.52 25.09
N THR A 153 -0.09 -3.13 26.17
CA THR A 153 -1.13 -2.08 26.19
C THR A 153 -0.61 -0.72 25.74
N ALA A 154 0.63 -0.39 26.10
CA ALA A 154 1.28 0.84 25.64
C ALA A 154 1.46 0.88 24.12
N MET A 155 1.53 -0.26 23.44
CA MET A 155 1.56 -0.32 21.97
C MET A 155 0.18 -0.03 21.39
N ILE A 156 -0.88 -0.63 21.96
CA ILE A 156 -2.26 -0.39 21.53
C ILE A 156 -2.65 1.08 21.73
N ARG A 157 -2.30 1.68 22.88
CA ARG A 157 -2.49 3.11 23.15
C ARG A 157 -1.89 3.98 22.04
N ARG A 158 -0.61 3.76 21.72
CA ARG A 158 0.07 4.51 20.65
C ARG A 158 -0.57 4.29 19.29
N ALA A 159 -1.07 3.09 19.00
CA ALA A 159 -1.79 2.85 17.77
C ALA A 159 -3.13 3.62 17.71
N PHE A 160 -3.87 3.70 18.81
CA PHE A 160 -5.06 4.56 18.85
C PHE A 160 -4.72 6.05 18.71
N GLU A 161 -3.61 6.51 19.31
CA GLU A 161 -3.09 7.86 19.09
C GLU A 161 -2.72 8.14 17.62
N GLN A 162 -2.29 7.12 16.87
CA GLN A 162 -2.07 7.22 15.42
C GLN A 162 -3.36 7.13 14.59
N GLY A 163 -4.50 6.72 15.16
CA GLY A 163 -5.80 6.65 14.47
C GLY A 163 -6.30 5.27 14.08
N TRP A 164 -5.70 4.17 14.59
CA TRP A 164 -6.22 2.82 14.35
C TRP A 164 -7.63 2.67 14.92
N GLY A 165 -8.58 2.16 14.12
CA GLY A 165 -9.98 2.13 14.51
C GLY A 165 -10.31 1.09 15.57
N PHE A 166 -9.59 -0.03 15.58
CA PHE A 166 -9.70 -1.06 16.59
C PHE A 166 -8.39 -1.80 16.84
N ALA A 167 -8.32 -2.52 17.96
CA ALA A 167 -7.18 -3.36 18.26
C ALA A 167 -7.59 -4.60 19.04
N LEU A 168 -6.89 -5.70 18.79
CA LEU A 168 -6.98 -6.90 19.58
C LEU A 168 -5.88 -6.94 20.64
N THR A 169 -6.22 -7.36 21.85
CA THR A 169 -5.17 -7.76 22.81
C THR A 169 -4.37 -8.93 22.23
N LYS A 170 -3.09 -9.07 22.59
CA LYS A 170 -2.40 -10.34 22.36
C LYS A 170 -3.14 -11.41 23.16
N THR A 171 -3.42 -12.56 22.53
CA THR A 171 -4.18 -13.65 23.14
C THR A 171 -3.66 -13.95 24.54
N PHE A 172 -4.54 -14.01 25.55
CA PHE A 172 -4.18 -14.38 26.91
C PHE A 172 -5.05 -15.53 27.42
N GLY A 173 -4.55 -16.24 28.44
CA GLY A 173 -5.22 -17.35 29.10
C GLY A 173 -5.30 -17.14 30.60
N LEU A 174 -5.87 -18.12 31.31
CA LEU A 174 -5.85 -18.16 32.77
C LEU A 174 -4.42 -18.38 33.29
N ASP A 175 -4.16 -18.03 34.55
CA ASP A 175 -2.81 -18.11 35.13
C ASP A 175 -2.23 -19.54 35.14
N LYS A 176 -3.10 -20.56 35.20
CA LYS A 176 -2.70 -21.97 35.08
C LYS A 176 -2.16 -22.35 33.70
N ASP A 177 -2.48 -21.55 32.68
CA ASP A 177 -2.11 -21.77 31.28
C ASP A 177 -0.98 -20.83 30.83
N LEU A 178 -0.27 -20.19 31.77
CA LEU A 178 0.88 -19.33 31.46
C LEU A 178 1.92 -20.06 30.59
N VAL A 179 2.49 -19.28 29.68
CA VAL A 179 3.47 -19.75 28.70
C VAL A 179 4.78 -19.00 28.85
N THR A 180 5.84 -19.59 28.30
CA THR A 180 7.15 -18.94 28.15
C THR A 180 7.60 -19.12 26.71
N ASN A 181 7.90 -18.01 26.04
CA ASN A 181 8.35 -18.01 24.67
C ASN A 181 9.80 -18.49 24.57
N VAL A 182 10.13 -19.16 23.46
CA VAL A 182 11.51 -19.46 23.08
C VAL A 182 12.14 -18.32 22.27
N SER A 183 13.45 -18.37 22.03
CA SER A 183 14.14 -17.45 21.12
C SER A 183 15.28 -18.18 20.35
N PRO A 184 15.52 -17.82 19.07
CA PRO A 184 14.74 -16.92 18.21
C PRO A 184 13.38 -17.52 17.82
N ARG A 185 12.39 -16.66 17.52
CA ARG A 185 11.00 -17.11 17.28
C ARG A 185 10.22 -16.42 16.17
N ILE A 186 10.74 -15.34 15.58
CA ILE A 186 10.14 -14.67 14.42
C ILE A 186 11.25 -14.49 13.39
N VAL A 187 11.00 -14.91 12.15
CA VAL A 187 11.99 -14.85 11.07
C VAL A 187 11.35 -14.28 9.80
N ARG A 188 12.16 -13.64 8.97
CA ARG A 188 11.73 -13.19 7.64
C ARG A 188 11.33 -14.37 6.76
N GLY A 189 10.42 -14.11 5.83
CA GLY A 189 10.01 -15.04 4.80
C GLY A 189 11.09 -15.28 3.74
N THR A 190 11.15 -16.49 3.19
CA THR A 190 11.93 -16.84 1.99
C THR A 190 11.05 -16.86 0.72
N THR A 191 9.76 -16.50 0.86
CA THR A 191 8.73 -16.61 -0.18
C THR A 191 8.93 -15.68 -1.38
N SER A 192 9.81 -14.68 -1.27
CA SER A 192 10.17 -13.74 -2.35
C SER A 192 11.68 -13.72 -2.61
N GLY A 193 12.36 -14.84 -2.39
CA GLY A 193 13.79 -14.99 -2.64
C GLY A 193 14.69 -14.34 -1.58
N HIS A 194 15.86 -13.86 -1.99
CA HIS A 194 16.89 -13.28 -1.11
C HIS A 194 16.78 -11.76 -0.96
N LEU A 195 15.55 -11.24 -0.89
CA LEU A 195 15.27 -9.82 -0.65
C LEU A 195 15.19 -9.53 0.86
N PHE A 196 16.03 -8.62 1.33
CA PHE A 196 16.09 -8.14 2.72
C PHE A 196 15.62 -6.68 2.81
N GLY A 197 15.31 -6.21 4.02
CA GLY A 197 14.82 -4.85 4.25
C GLY A 197 13.29 -4.74 4.09
N PRO A 198 12.77 -3.63 3.54
CA PRO A 198 11.34 -3.34 3.54
C PRO A 198 10.54 -4.35 2.71
N GLY A 199 9.24 -4.47 3.03
CA GLY A 199 8.31 -5.26 2.22
C GLY A 199 8.61 -6.75 2.21
N GLN A 200 9.00 -7.35 3.35
CA GLN A 200 9.11 -8.80 3.44
C GLN A 200 7.77 -9.45 3.07
N GLY A 201 7.78 -10.32 2.07
CA GLY A 201 6.56 -10.94 1.53
C GLY A 201 5.85 -11.86 2.52
N SER A 202 6.58 -12.35 3.52
CA SER A 202 6.02 -13.07 4.65
C SER A 202 6.94 -13.00 5.88
N PHE A 203 6.41 -13.45 7.01
CA PHE A 203 7.18 -13.85 8.19
C PHE A 203 6.76 -15.25 8.59
N LEU A 204 7.63 -15.97 9.31
CA LEU A 204 7.24 -17.16 10.07
C LEU A 204 7.50 -16.91 11.54
N ASN A 205 6.56 -17.35 12.38
CA ASN A 205 6.71 -17.27 13.83
C ASN A 205 6.45 -18.63 14.50
N ILE A 206 7.16 -18.88 15.60
CA ILE A 206 6.90 -19.95 16.57
C ILE A 206 6.57 -19.34 17.95
N GLU A 207 5.94 -18.15 17.96
CA GLU A 207 5.57 -17.41 19.17
C GLU A 207 4.24 -17.91 19.75
N LEU A 208 4.16 -18.08 21.07
CA LEU A 208 2.96 -18.53 21.75
C LEU A 208 1.94 -17.39 21.96
N ILE A 209 0.97 -17.62 22.85
CA ILE A 209 0.11 -16.57 23.39
C ILE A 209 0.93 -15.58 24.25
N SER A 210 0.26 -14.58 24.82
CA SER A 210 0.89 -13.58 25.68
C SER A 210 1.55 -14.22 26.90
N GLU A 211 2.75 -13.77 27.24
CA GLU A 211 3.42 -14.09 28.52
C GLU A 211 2.89 -13.22 29.67
N LYS A 212 2.01 -12.25 29.38
CA LYS A 212 1.38 -11.39 30.40
C LYS A 212 0.07 -12.02 30.86
N THR A 213 -0.22 -11.88 32.15
CA THR A 213 -1.37 -12.49 32.83
C THR A 213 -2.71 -11.93 32.35
N ALA A 214 -3.80 -12.67 32.61
CA ALA A 214 -5.15 -12.16 32.38
C ALA A 214 -5.42 -10.87 33.16
N ALA A 215 -4.94 -10.78 34.41
CA ALA A 215 -5.07 -9.57 35.23
C ALA A 215 -4.46 -8.32 34.56
N TYR A 216 -3.28 -8.46 33.95
CA TYR A 216 -2.66 -7.38 33.18
C TYR A 216 -3.57 -6.92 32.04
N TRP A 217 -4.10 -7.87 31.26
CA TRP A 217 -4.92 -7.55 30.09
C TRP A 217 -6.29 -6.98 30.47
N CYS A 218 -6.96 -7.51 31.49
CA CYS A 218 -8.23 -6.97 31.95
C CYS A 218 -8.07 -5.53 32.47
N LEU A 219 -7.05 -5.25 33.29
CA LEU A 219 -6.77 -3.88 33.74
C LEU A 219 -6.51 -2.95 32.54
N SER A 220 -5.72 -3.44 31.59
CA SER A 220 -5.34 -2.70 30.39
C SER A 220 -6.51 -2.37 29.48
N VAL A 221 -7.46 -3.30 29.32
CA VAL A 221 -8.67 -3.07 28.52
C VAL A 221 -9.53 -1.99 29.16
N ALA A 222 -9.72 -2.04 30.48
CA ALA A 222 -10.44 -1.00 31.21
C ALA A 222 -9.79 0.39 31.04
N GLU A 223 -8.46 0.47 31.11
CA GLU A 223 -7.72 1.71 30.86
C GLU A 223 -7.88 2.22 29.42
N LEU A 224 -7.76 1.32 28.43
CA LEU A 224 -7.90 1.68 27.02
C LEU A 224 -9.32 2.17 26.72
N LYS A 225 -10.36 1.52 27.25
CA LYS A 225 -11.75 1.92 27.00
C LYS A 225 -12.14 3.19 27.72
N ARG A 226 -11.56 3.46 28.89
CA ARG A 226 -11.72 4.75 29.57
C ARG A 226 -11.12 5.89 28.74
N ASP A 227 -9.92 5.69 28.21
CA ASP A 227 -9.17 6.76 27.54
C ASP A 227 -9.53 6.90 26.05
N PHE A 228 -10.01 5.83 25.41
CA PHE A 228 -10.37 5.76 24.00
C PHE A 228 -11.78 5.14 23.81
N PRO A 229 -12.85 5.81 24.27
CA PRO A 229 -14.20 5.23 24.26
C PRO A 229 -14.72 4.91 22.85
N ASN A 230 -14.27 5.65 21.84
CA ASN A 230 -14.68 5.50 20.44
C ASN A 230 -13.85 4.47 19.64
N ASN A 231 -12.73 4.00 20.19
CA ASN A 231 -11.92 2.95 19.58
C ASN A 231 -12.37 1.60 20.11
N VAL A 232 -12.42 0.61 19.22
CA VAL A 232 -12.90 -0.73 19.59
C VAL A 232 -11.75 -1.57 20.13
N VAL A 233 -11.92 -2.16 21.31
CA VAL A 233 -10.97 -3.08 21.94
C VAL A 233 -11.60 -4.46 22.02
N ILE A 234 -10.97 -5.42 21.34
CA ILE A 234 -11.43 -6.82 21.32
C ILE A 234 -10.44 -7.68 22.11
N SER A 235 -10.91 -8.34 23.15
CA SER A 235 -10.05 -9.21 23.98
C SER A 235 -9.88 -10.57 23.32
N SER A 236 -8.65 -10.89 22.89
CA SER A 236 -8.31 -12.21 22.38
C SER A 236 -8.03 -13.16 23.54
N ILE A 237 -8.78 -14.26 23.64
CA ILE A 237 -8.67 -15.21 24.75
C ILE A 237 -8.52 -16.65 24.26
N MET A 238 -7.92 -17.50 25.10
CA MET A 238 -7.74 -18.92 24.81
C MET A 238 -7.67 -19.76 26.09
N CYS A 239 -8.38 -20.89 26.08
CA CYS A 239 -8.35 -21.91 27.12
C CYS A 239 -8.14 -23.30 26.50
N SER A 240 -7.88 -24.29 27.35
CA SER A 240 -8.05 -25.71 27.01
C SER A 240 -9.51 -26.04 26.67
N TYR A 241 -9.77 -27.25 26.15
CA TYR A 241 -11.14 -27.71 25.92
C TYR A 241 -11.86 -28.05 27.24
N ASN A 242 -12.11 -27.02 28.05
CA ASN A 242 -12.77 -27.09 29.33
C ASN A 242 -13.81 -25.97 29.43
N LYS A 243 -15.04 -26.33 29.80
CA LYS A 243 -16.18 -25.41 29.81
C LYS A 243 -16.02 -24.32 30.87
N GLU A 244 -15.58 -24.71 32.06
CA GLU A 244 -15.43 -23.82 33.20
C GLU A 244 -14.39 -22.73 32.90
N ASP A 245 -13.27 -23.12 32.29
CA ASP A 245 -12.18 -22.20 31.91
C ASP A 245 -12.63 -21.15 30.89
N TRP A 246 -13.30 -21.58 29.82
CA TRP A 246 -13.84 -20.66 28.82
C TRP A 246 -14.90 -19.73 29.42
N THR A 247 -15.71 -20.23 30.35
CA THR A 247 -16.74 -19.43 31.04
C THR A 247 -16.09 -18.38 31.94
N GLU A 248 -15.10 -18.77 32.74
CA GLU A 248 -14.37 -17.88 33.66
C GLU A 248 -13.64 -16.78 32.89
N LEU A 249 -12.80 -17.16 31.93
CA LEU A 249 -11.98 -16.20 31.19
C LEU A 249 -12.81 -15.25 30.32
N ALA A 250 -13.90 -15.73 29.71
CA ALA A 250 -14.79 -14.88 28.93
C ALA A 250 -15.48 -13.83 29.81
N LYS A 251 -15.96 -14.20 31.00
CA LYS A 251 -16.56 -13.25 31.96
C LYS A 251 -15.55 -12.24 32.45
N MET A 252 -14.34 -12.67 32.82
CA MET A 252 -13.26 -11.74 33.21
C MET A 252 -12.95 -10.72 32.11
N ALA A 253 -12.94 -11.15 30.85
CA ALA A 253 -12.69 -10.27 29.71
C ALA A 253 -13.88 -9.32 29.43
N GLU A 254 -15.13 -9.78 29.54
CA GLU A 254 -16.31 -8.92 29.43
C GLU A 254 -16.37 -7.88 30.56
N GLU A 255 -16.15 -8.29 31.81
CA GLU A 255 -16.16 -7.41 32.99
C GLU A 255 -15.08 -6.32 32.93
N SER A 256 -14.01 -6.54 32.16
CA SER A 256 -12.98 -5.53 31.90
C SER A 256 -13.45 -4.38 31.02
N GLY A 257 -14.61 -4.50 30.39
CA GLY A 257 -15.20 -3.51 29.48
C GLY A 257 -14.83 -3.70 28.00
N ALA A 258 -14.33 -4.88 27.61
CA ALA A 258 -14.07 -5.17 26.20
C ALA A 258 -15.33 -5.00 25.33
N ASP A 259 -15.19 -4.44 24.13
CA ASP A 259 -16.34 -4.27 23.22
C ASP A 259 -16.79 -5.61 22.61
N ALA A 260 -15.86 -6.55 22.46
CA ALA A 260 -16.10 -7.91 22.00
C ALA A 260 -14.96 -8.86 22.43
N LEU A 261 -15.17 -10.16 22.25
CA LEU A 261 -14.13 -11.18 22.41
C LEU A 261 -13.70 -11.79 21.07
N GLU A 262 -12.44 -12.20 20.98
CA GLU A 262 -11.94 -13.08 19.91
C GLU A 262 -11.45 -14.41 20.50
N LEU A 263 -12.08 -15.51 20.13
CA LEU A 263 -11.71 -16.84 20.60
C LEU A 263 -10.59 -17.40 19.72
N ASN A 264 -9.37 -17.49 20.26
CA ASN A 264 -8.25 -18.03 19.52
C ASN A 264 -8.28 -19.56 19.51
N LEU A 265 -8.92 -20.13 18.49
CA LEU A 265 -9.00 -21.58 18.27
C LEU A 265 -7.93 -22.07 17.29
N SER A 266 -6.90 -21.27 17.02
CA SER A 266 -6.17 -21.41 15.76
C SER A 266 -4.65 -21.35 15.85
N CYS A 267 -4.06 -21.18 17.05
CA CYS A 267 -2.61 -21.19 17.20
C CYS A 267 -2.02 -22.53 16.71
N PRO A 268 -1.21 -22.54 15.62
CA PRO A 268 -0.80 -23.79 14.97
C PRO A 268 0.36 -24.50 15.67
N HIS A 269 1.00 -23.85 16.64
CA HIS A 269 2.25 -24.33 17.25
C HIS A 269 2.25 -24.14 18.77
N GLY A 270 2.88 -25.10 19.47
CA GLY A 270 3.08 -25.10 20.93
C GLY A 270 1.83 -25.23 21.81
N MET A 271 0.64 -24.96 21.26
CA MET A 271 -0.64 -25.06 21.98
C MET A 271 -1.41 -26.34 21.63
N GLY A 272 -1.25 -26.86 20.41
CA GLY A 272 -1.92 -28.10 19.97
C GLY A 272 -1.53 -29.32 20.81
N GLU A 273 -0.25 -29.41 21.20
CA GLU A 273 0.26 -30.47 22.10
C GLU A 273 -0.36 -30.42 23.51
N ARG A 274 -0.96 -29.28 23.88
CA ARG A 274 -1.70 -29.08 25.13
C ARG A 274 -3.22 -29.18 24.96
N GLY A 275 -3.69 -29.65 23.79
CA GLY A 275 -5.12 -29.74 23.46
C GLY A 275 -5.82 -28.40 23.23
N MET A 276 -5.06 -27.31 22.97
CA MET A 276 -5.60 -25.96 22.75
C MET A 276 -5.30 -25.45 21.34
N GLY A 277 -5.88 -24.31 20.97
CA GLY A 277 -5.62 -23.68 19.67
C GLY A 277 -6.02 -24.58 18.51
N LEU A 278 -5.10 -24.84 17.57
CA LEU A 278 -5.35 -25.63 16.35
C LEU A 278 -5.99 -26.99 16.62
N ALA A 279 -5.67 -27.64 17.75
CA ALA A 279 -6.28 -28.91 18.13
C ALA A 279 -7.81 -28.82 18.27
N CYS A 280 -8.34 -27.67 18.69
CA CYS A 280 -9.78 -27.40 18.74
C CYS A 280 -10.31 -26.86 17.40
N GLY A 281 -9.62 -25.91 16.78
CA GLY A 281 -10.12 -25.19 15.58
C GLY A 281 -10.20 -26.01 14.30
N GLN A 282 -9.70 -27.24 14.28
CA GLN A 282 -9.83 -28.17 13.15
C GLN A 282 -11.06 -29.08 13.26
N ASP A 283 -11.72 -29.13 14.41
CA ASP A 283 -12.90 -29.97 14.65
C ASP A 283 -14.17 -29.10 14.80
N PRO A 284 -15.13 -29.18 13.86
CA PRO A 284 -16.40 -28.47 13.94
C PRO A 284 -17.16 -28.72 15.26
N VAL A 285 -17.07 -29.91 15.85
CA VAL A 285 -17.77 -30.24 17.10
C VAL A 285 -17.19 -29.44 18.27
N LEU A 286 -15.86 -29.40 18.40
CA LEU A 286 -15.20 -28.67 19.47
C LEU A 286 -15.45 -27.16 19.34
N VAL A 287 -15.34 -26.62 18.13
CA VAL A 287 -15.61 -25.20 17.84
C VAL A 287 -17.04 -24.81 18.22
N ARG A 288 -18.03 -25.62 17.82
CA ARG A 288 -19.43 -25.39 18.18
C ARG A 288 -19.62 -25.37 19.69
N ASN A 289 -19.04 -26.34 20.40
CA ASN A 289 -19.20 -26.45 21.85
C ASN A 289 -18.55 -25.27 22.60
N ILE A 290 -17.34 -24.87 22.23
CA ILE A 290 -16.67 -23.70 22.81
C ILE A 290 -17.52 -22.44 22.60
N CYS A 291 -18.01 -22.21 21.38
CA CYS A 291 -18.86 -21.06 21.10
C CYS A 291 -20.14 -21.09 21.95
N ARG A 292 -20.77 -22.26 22.15
CA ARG A 292 -21.96 -22.40 23.01
C ARG A 292 -21.66 -22.07 24.47
N TRP A 293 -20.49 -22.46 24.97
CA TRP A 293 -20.08 -22.16 26.35
C TRP A 293 -19.86 -20.66 26.53
N VAL A 294 -19.11 -20.03 25.62
CA VAL A 294 -18.86 -18.58 25.66
C VAL A 294 -20.16 -17.80 25.49
N ARG A 295 -21.02 -18.15 24.53
CA ARG A 295 -22.30 -17.46 24.33
C ARG A 295 -23.19 -17.51 25.57
N ALA A 296 -23.18 -18.63 26.30
CA ALA A 296 -23.91 -18.78 27.56
C ALA A 296 -23.28 -18.02 28.74
N ALA A 297 -22.01 -17.63 28.63
CA ALA A 297 -21.26 -16.98 29.69
C ALA A 297 -21.32 -15.45 29.64
N ILE A 298 -21.37 -14.88 28.43
CA ILE A 298 -21.25 -13.43 28.18
C ILE A 298 -22.39 -12.88 27.32
N SER A 299 -22.55 -11.56 27.30
CA SER A 299 -23.57 -10.81 26.53
C SER A 299 -22.99 -10.00 25.36
N ILE A 300 -21.75 -9.54 25.45
CA ILE A 300 -21.06 -8.84 24.36
C ILE A 300 -20.84 -9.74 23.12
N PRO A 301 -20.63 -9.17 21.93
CA PRO A 301 -20.31 -9.96 20.74
C PRO A 301 -19.02 -10.76 20.89
N PHE A 302 -18.93 -11.93 20.26
CA PHE A 302 -17.67 -12.64 20.14
C PHE A 302 -17.47 -13.31 18.78
N PHE A 303 -16.19 -13.45 18.41
CA PHE A 303 -15.76 -13.94 17.11
C PHE A 303 -14.84 -15.15 17.25
N ALA A 304 -15.14 -16.24 16.55
CA ALA A 304 -14.22 -17.38 16.51
C ALA A 304 -13.11 -17.12 15.47
N LYS A 305 -11.84 -17.10 15.89
CA LYS A 305 -10.72 -16.98 14.95
C LYS A 305 -10.38 -18.33 14.37
N LEU A 306 -10.50 -18.43 13.04
CA LEU A 306 -10.40 -19.69 12.31
C LEU A 306 -9.01 -19.91 11.74
N THR A 307 -8.60 -21.18 11.69
CA THR A 307 -7.32 -21.61 11.14
C THR A 307 -7.51 -21.89 9.65
N PRO A 308 -6.59 -21.47 8.77
CA PRO A 308 -6.64 -21.86 7.37
C PRO A 308 -6.17 -23.31 7.16
N ASN A 309 -5.65 -23.96 8.20
CA ASN A 309 -5.06 -25.30 8.16
C ASN A 309 -6.13 -26.40 8.30
N VAL A 310 -7.20 -26.31 7.51
CA VAL A 310 -8.33 -27.25 7.48
C VAL A 310 -8.71 -27.55 6.03
N THR A 311 -9.28 -28.73 5.80
CA THR A 311 -9.78 -29.11 4.47
C THR A 311 -10.90 -28.18 4.02
N ASN A 312 -11.87 -27.90 4.89
CA ASN A 312 -12.99 -27.02 4.60
C ASN A 312 -13.27 -26.05 5.74
N ILE A 313 -12.79 -24.81 5.58
CA ILE A 313 -12.98 -23.75 6.58
C ILE A 313 -14.45 -23.33 6.74
N VAL A 314 -15.30 -23.58 5.73
CA VAL A 314 -16.73 -23.27 5.80
C VAL A 314 -17.42 -24.12 6.86
N ASP A 315 -17.03 -25.38 7.04
CA ASP A 315 -17.64 -26.25 8.05
C ASP A 315 -17.33 -25.77 9.48
N ILE A 316 -16.11 -25.25 9.67
CA ILE A 316 -15.69 -24.62 10.93
C ILE A 316 -16.47 -23.32 11.17
N ALA A 317 -16.62 -22.48 10.15
CA ALA A 317 -17.38 -21.23 10.26
C ALA A 317 -18.86 -21.48 10.57
N LYS A 318 -19.47 -22.50 9.94
CA LYS A 318 -20.85 -22.94 10.24
C LYS A 318 -20.97 -23.44 11.67
N ALA A 319 -20.02 -24.24 12.15
CA ALA A 319 -20.00 -24.69 13.53
C ALA A 319 -19.89 -23.54 14.54
N ALA A 320 -19.05 -22.53 14.26
CA ALA A 320 -18.98 -21.33 15.10
C ALA A 320 -20.30 -20.57 15.12
N HIS A 321 -20.93 -20.37 13.95
CA HIS A 321 -22.23 -19.72 13.81
C HIS A 321 -23.34 -20.48 14.57
N GLU A 322 -23.44 -21.79 14.37
CA GLU A 322 -24.38 -22.67 15.09
C GLU A 322 -24.14 -22.69 16.60
N GLY A 323 -22.89 -22.46 17.02
CA GLY A 323 -22.52 -22.33 18.41
C GLY A 323 -22.87 -20.99 19.03
N GLY A 324 -23.36 -20.03 18.24
CA GLY A 324 -23.78 -18.70 18.70
C GLY A 324 -22.71 -17.62 18.60
N ALA A 325 -21.62 -17.83 17.84
CA ALA A 325 -20.69 -16.76 17.53
C ALA A 325 -21.37 -15.68 16.68
N ASP A 326 -21.08 -14.41 16.97
CA ASP A 326 -21.63 -13.25 16.25
C ASP A 326 -20.92 -13.01 14.91
N GLY A 327 -19.78 -13.67 14.71
CA GLY A 327 -18.98 -13.61 13.50
C GLY A 327 -17.73 -14.49 13.60
N VAL A 328 -16.86 -14.39 12.60
CA VAL A 328 -15.58 -15.11 12.58
C VAL A 328 -14.43 -14.21 12.16
N THR A 329 -13.24 -14.48 12.69
CA THR A 329 -11.99 -13.90 12.16
C THR A 329 -11.35 -14.89 11.19
N ALA A 330 -11.19 -14.49 9.92
CA ALA A 330 -10.65 -15.32 8.85
C ALA A 330 -9.41 -14.66 8.22
N THR A 331 -8.19 -15.16 8.41
CA THR A 331 -7.80 -16.39 9.15
C THR A 331 -6.53 -16.20 9.99
N ASN A 332 -6.23 -17.14 10.86
CA ASN A 332 -4.91 -17.22 11.49
C ASN A 332 -3.82 -17.57 10.44
N THR A 333 -2.58 -17.75 10.91
CA THR A 333 -1.41 -18.09 10.11
C THR A 333 -1.49 -19.47 9.45
N VAL A 334 -0.78 -19.63 8.33
CA VAL A 334 -0.66 -20.92 7.61
C VAL A 334 0.52 -21.69 8.19
N SER A 335 0.32 -22.95 8.55
CA SER A 335 1.37 -23.80 9.13
C SER A 335 2.46 -24.08 8.09
N GLY A 336 3.73 -23.98 8.48
CA GLY A 336 4.84 -24.26 7.58
C GLY A 336 6.21 -24.30 8.24
N LEU A 337 7.23 -24.52 7.41
CA LEU A 337 8.65 -24.44 7.73
C LEU A 337 9.30 -23.48 6.72
N MET A 338 9.91 -22.39 7.19
CA MET A 338 10.32 -21.31 6.30
C MET A 338 11.57 -21.66 5.47
N GLY A 339 12.46 -22.47 6.02
CA GLY A 339 13.63 -22.95 5.29
C GLY A 339 14.66 -23.61 6.19
N LEU A 340 15.57 -24.32 5.52
CA LEU A 340 16.77 -24.91 6.10
C LEU A 340 17.99 -24.22 5.49
N LYS A 341 19.08 -24.17 6.25
CA LYS A 341 20.41 -23.80 5.75
C LYS A 341 21.01 -24.96 4.96
N ALA A 342 22.12 -24.70 4.26
CA ALA A 342 22.84 -25.70 3.50
C ALA A 342 23.37 -26.88 4.34
N ASP A 343 23.61 -26.66 5.65
CA ASP A 343 24.01 -27.71 6.59
C ASP A 343 22.83 -28.54 7.14
N GLY A 344 21.61 -28.27 6.65
CA GLY A 344 20.37 -28.92 7.11
C GLY A 344 19.77 -28.31 8.38
N SER A 345 20.43 -27.36 9.05
CA SER A 345 19.86 -26.72 10.24
C SER A 345 18.72 -25.76 9.90
N PRO A 346 17.65 -25.69 10.72
CA PRO A 346 16.49 -24.85 10.42
C PRO A 346 16.70 -23.37 10.72
N TRP A 347 15.82 -22.50 10.22
CA TRP A 347 15.70 -21.14 10.71
C TRP A 347 14.22 -20.77 10.94
N PRO A 348 13.79 -20.50 12.19
CA PRO A 348 14.60 -20.30 13.41
C PRO A 348 15.23 -21.60 13.97
N SER A 349 16.40 -21.46 14.60
CA SER A 349 17.14 -22.50 15.32
C SER A 349 17.19 -22.17 16.81
N VAL A 350 16.59 -23.00 17.67
CA VAL A 350 16.50 -22.80 19.12
C VAL A 350 17.45 -23.73 19.87
N GLY A 351 18.18 -23.18 20.84
CA GLY A 351 19.11 -23.93 21.70
C GLY A 351 20.39 -24.40 21.00
N THR A 352 21.25 -25.10 21.75
CA THR A 352 22.52 -25.67 21.25
C THR A 352 22.29 -26.67 20.11
N ASP A 353 21.21 -27.43 20.19
CA ASP A 353 20.85 -28.48 19.25
C ASP A 353 20.18 -27.93 17.98
N LYS A 354 20.04 -26.60 17.86
CA LYS A 354 19.46 -25.91 16.70
C LYS A 354 18.08 -26.45 16.30
N ARG A 355 17.22 -26.75 17.28
CA ARG A 355 15.90 -27.35 17.02
C ARG A 355 14.91 -26.32 16.50
N THR A 356 13.87 -26.78 15.85
CA THR A 356 12.71 -25.97 15.47
C THR A 356 11.43 -26.78 15.58
N THR A 357 10.29 -26.11 15.42
CA THR A 357 8.98 -26.73 15.20
C THR A 357 8.30 -26.03 14.03
N TYR A 358 7.21 -26.59 13.50
CA TYR A 358 6.41 -25.90 12.50
C TYR A 358 5.86 -24.59 13.07
N GLY A 359 5.94 -23.53 12.28
CA GLY A 359 5.49 -22.20 12.68
C GLY A 359 4.36 -21.68 11.81
N GLY A 360 3.81 -20.54 12.19
CA GLY A 360 2.79 -19.82 11.46
C GLY A 360 3.37 -18.82 10.46
N VAL A 361 3.11 -19.03 9.17
CA VAL A 361 3.39 -18.09 8.08
C VAL A 361 2.32 -17.00 8.03
N SER A 362 2.77 -15.74 8.00
CA SER A 362 1.95 -14.53 7.89
C SER A 362 2.40 -13.65 6.72
N GLY A 363 1.68 -12.54 6.46
CA GLY A 363 2.03 -11.57 5.42
C GLY A 363 1.41 -11.85 4.05
N ASN A 364 1.88 -11.14 3.03
CA ASN A 364 1.29 -11.15 1.69
C ASN A 364 1.30 -12.53 1.03
N ALA A 365 2.28 -13.38 1.36
CA ALA A 365 2.35 -14.75 0.83
C ALA A 365 1.09 -15.58 1.14
N ILE A 366 0.37 -15.27 2.23
CA ILE A 366 -0.86 -15.98 2.60
C ILE A 366 -2.14 -15.24 2.19
N ARG A 367 -2.05 -14.04 1.59
CA ARG A 367 -3.22 -13.25 1.16
C ARG A 367 -4.17 -14.06 0.25
N PRO A 368 -3.70 -14.82 -0.75
CA PRO A 368 -4.60 -15.61 -1.59
C PRO A 368 -5.40 -16.67 -0.81
N ILE A 369 -4.80 -17.25 0.23
CA ILE A 369 -5.46 -18.24 1.11
C ILE A 369 -6.53 -17.55 1.96
N ALA A 370 -6.21 -16.39 2.52
CA ALA A 370 -7.16 -15.59 3.31
C ALA A 370 -8.32 -15.06 2.47
N LEU A 371 -8.08 -14.53 1.25
CA LEU A 371 -9.13 -14.09 0.33
C LEU A 371 -10.08 -15.24 -0.04
N ARG A 372 -9.53 -16.43 -0.30
CA ARG A 372 -10.35 -17.64 -0.52
C ARG A 372 -11.21 -17.96 0.69
N ALA A 373 -10.63 -17.94 1.90
CA ALA A 373 -11.37 -18.24 3.12
C ALA A 373 -12.52 -17.25 3.35
N VAL A 374 -12.24 -15.95 3.28
CA VAL A 374 -13.23 -14.88 3.47
C VAL A 374 -14.37 -15.00 2.45
N SER A 375 -14.04 -15.10 1.16
CA SER A 375 -15.06 -15.21 0.11
C SER A 375 -15.87 -16.50 0.18
N ALA A 376 -15.25 -17.64 0.51
CA ALA A 376 -15.96 -18.90 0.67
C ALA A 376 -16.93 -18.87 1.85
N ILE A 377 -16.52 -18.30 3.00
CA ILE A 377 -17.39 -18.15 4.17
C ILE A 377 -18.53 -17.19 3.85
N ALA A 378 -18.24 -16.02 3.27
CA ALA A 378 -19.25 -15.01 2.92
C ALA A 378 -20.30 -15.52 1.92
N LYS A 379 -19.90 -16.38 0.97
CA LYS A 379 -20.84 -17.05 0.07
C LYS A 379 -21.68 -18.12 0.77
N ALA A 380 -21.08 -18.88 1.68
CA ALA A 380 -21.75 -20.00 2.34
C ALA A 380 -22.69 -19.58 3.47
N ILE A 381 -22.41 -18.45 4.12
CA ILE A 381 -23.21 -17.89 5.22
C ILE A 381 -23.42 -16.39 4.95
N PRO A 382 -24.30 -16.01 4.01
CA PRO A 382 -24.51 -14.60 3.64
C PRO A 382 -24.91 -13.74 4.84
N GLY A 383 -24.24 -12.59 4.97
CA GLY A 383 -24.47 -11.64 6.07
C GLY A 383 -23.81 -12.02 7.40
N PHE A 384 -23.16 -13.18 7.51
CA PHE A 384 -22.40 -13.53 8.70
C PHE A 384 -21.14 -12.65 8.81
N PRO A 385 -20.95 -11.92 9.92
CA PRO A 385 -19.84 -10.99 10.08
C PRO A 385 -18.46 -11.66 9.99
N ILE A 386 -17.57 -11.05 9.21
CA ILE A 386 -16.19 -11.53 9.01
C ILE A 386 -15.20 -10.41 9.29
N LEU A 387 -14.27 -10.68 10.20
CA LEU A 387 -13.05 -9.90 10.40
C LEU A 387 -11.94 -10.54 9.56
N ALA A 388 -11.48 -9.85 8.50
CA ALA A 388 -10.42 -10.38 7.64
C ALA A 388 -9.04 -10.21 8.26
N THR A 389 -8.17 -11.18 8.06
CA THR A 389 -6.74 -11.05 8.36
C THR A 389 -5.92 -12.03 7.52
N GLY A 390 -4.77 -11.58 7.05
CA GLY A 390 -3.88 -12.34 6.17
C GLY A 390 -3.36 -11.50 5.01
N GLY A 391 -2.21 -10.84 5.23
CA GLY A 391 -1.53 -10.08 4.19
C GLY A 391 -2.24 -8.80 3.75
N ILE A 392 -2.99 -8.15 4.63
CA ILE A 392 -3.49 -6.79 4.38
C ILE A 392 -2.36 -5.82 4.67
N ASP A 393 -1.99 -5.01 3.67
CA ASP A 393 -0.85 -4.08 3.74
C ASP A 393 -1.10 -2.71 3.09
N SER A 394 -2.31 -2.45 2.63
CA SER A 394 -2.70 -1.21 1.95
C SER A 394 -4.22 -1.02 1.98
N ALA A 395 -4.67 0.20 1.64
CA ALA A 395 -6.09 0.46 1.41
C ALA A 395 -6.69 -0.39 0.29
N GLU A 396 -5.92 -0.63 -0.78
CA GLU A 396 -6.35 -1.44 -1.93
C GLU A 396 -6.55 -2.90 -1.53
N SER A 397 -5.56 -3.51 -0.86
CA SER A 397 -5.69 -4.88 -0.37
C SER A 397 -6.80 -4.99 0.68
N GLY A 398 -6.98 -3.98 1.54
CA GLY A 398 -8.13 -3.88 2.43
C GLY A 398 -9.47 -3.88 1.70
N LEU A 399 -9.60 -3.07 0.64
CA LEU A 399 -10.80 -3.02 -0.19
C LEU A 399 -11.10 -4.36 -0.89
N GLN A 400 -10.07 -5.14 -1.26
CA GLN A 400 -10.27 -6.50 -1.78
C GLN A 400 -10.98 -7.39 -0.76
N PHE A 401 -10.59 -7.33 0.51
CA PHE A 401 -11.26 -8.11 1.57
C PHE A 401 -12.68 -7.62 1.87
N LEU A 402 -12.92 -6.31 1.83
CA LEU A 402 -14.29 -5.77 1.91
C LEU A 402 -15.15 -6.31 0.76
N HIS A 403 -14.68 -6.21 -0.48
CA HIS A 403 -15.37 -6.78 -1.64
C HIS A 403 -15.55 -8.31 -1.55
N ALA A 404 -14.64 -9.02 -0.88
CA ALA A 404 -14.74 -10.46 -0.63
C ALA A 404 -15.73 -10.83 0.48
N GLY A 405 -16.24 -9.86 1.25
CA GLY A 405 -17.30 -10.06 2.25
C GLY A 405 -16.91 -9.77 3.70
N ALA A 406 -15.68 -9.31 3.96
CA ALA A 406 -15.29 -8.85 5.29
C ALA A 406 -15.89 -7.48 5.61
N SER A 407 -16.09 -7.21 6.90
CA SER A 407 -16.56 -5.89 7.38
C SER A 407 -15.42 -5.06 7.98
N VAL A 408 -14.45 -5.71 8.63
CA VAL A 408 -13.27 -5.08 9.23
C VAL A 408 -11.99 -5.88 8.94
N LEU A 409 -10.84 -5.25 9.11
CA LEU A 409 -9.55 -5.63 8.53
C LEU A 409 -8.46 -5.62 9.62
N GLN A 410 -8.00 -6.79 10.06
CA GLN A 410 -6.90 -6.90 11.03
C GLN A 410 -5.53 -6.98 10.35
N VAL A 411 -4.58 -6.20 10.83
CA VAL A 411 -3.23 -6.04 10.29
C VAL A 411 -2.17 -6.48 11.31
N CYS A 412 -1.14 -7.18 10.83
CA CYS A 412 0.03 -7.57 11.62
C CYS A 412 1.33 -7.36 10.85
N SER A 413 1.55 -8.17 9.81
CA SER A 413 2.85 -8.23 9.12
C SER A 413 3.25 -6.93 8.43
N ALA A 414 2.28 -6.11 7.98
CA ALA A 414 2.57 -4.80 7.41
C ALA A 414 3.17 -3.85 8.45
N ILE A 415 2.65 -3.88 9.69
CA ILE A 415 3.21 -3.11 10.81
C ILE A 415 4.58 -3.67 11.22
N GLN A 416 4.79 -5.00 11.17
CA GLN A 416 6.11 -5.59 11.42
C GLN A 416 7.15 -5.19 10.36
N ASN A 417 6.72 -4.94 9.12
CA ASN A 417 7.56 -4.40 8.05
C ASN A 417 7.84 -2.90 8.20
N GLN A 418 7.03 -2.18 8.98
CA GLN A 418 7.02 -0.73 9.07
C GLN A 418 6.75 -0.31 10.54
N ASP A 419 5.66 0.39 10.80
CA ASP A 419 5.27 0.92 12.11
C ASP A 419 3.76 1.29 12.12
N PHE A 420 3.27 1.94 13.18
CA PHE A 420 1.84 2.24 13.34
C PHE A 420 1.33 3.36 12.43
N THR A 421 2.19 4.18 11.82
CA THR A 421 1.78 5.33 10.99
C THR A 421 1.14 4.92 9.67
N VAL A 422 1.30 3.67 9.23
CA VAL A 422 0.66 3.12 8.02
C VAL A 422 -0.86 3.25 8.01
N ILE A 423 -1.50 3.46 9.18
CA ILE A 423 -2.92 3.73 9.26
C ILE A 423 -3.35 5.01 8.53
N GLU A 424 -2.48 6.02 8.48
CA GLU A 424 -2.75 7.26 7.74
C GLU A 424 -2.90 6.96 6.24
N ASP A 425 -1.94 6.21 5.67
CA ASP A 425 -1.99 5.72 4.30
C ASP A 425 -3.25 4.87 4.03
N TYR A 426 -3.60 3.97 4.96
CA TYR A 426 -4.76 3.09 4.80
C TYR A 426 -6.08 3.87 4.79
N CYS A 427 -6.20 4.87 5.66
CA CYS A 427 -7.40 5.69 5.75
C CYS A 427 -7.54 6.61 4.55
N VAL A 428 -6.48 7.37 4.20
CA VAL A 428 -6.51 8.28 3.04
C VAL A 428 -6.68 7.49 1.73
N GLY A 429 -5.98 6.36 1.59
CA GLY A 429 -6.11 5.48 0.44
C GLY A 429 -7.52 4.91 0.28
N LEU A 430 -8.18 4.50 1.37
CA LEU A 430 -9.55 3.97 1.30
C LEU A 430 -10.54 5.07 0.97
N LYS A 431 -10.40 6.25 1.58
CA LYS A 431 -11.18 7.45 1.25
C LYS A 431 -11.05 7.79 -0.23
N ALA A 432 -9.83 7.80 -0.78
CA ALA A 432 -9.57 8.04 -2.19
C ALA A 432 -10.25 6.98 -3.06
N LEU A 433 -10.07 5.69 -2.78
CA LEU A 433 -10.68 4.60 -3.56
C LEU A 433 -12.21 4.65 -3.58
N LEU A 434 -12.85 5.09 -2.49
CA LEU A 434 -14.30 5.30 -2.44
C LEU A 434 -14.70 6.59 -3.19
N TYR A 435 -13.98 7.69 -2.98
CA TYR A 435 -14.24 8.97 -3.64
C TYR A 435 -14.16 8.85 -5.16
N LEU A 436 -13.10 8.23 -5.68
CA LEU A 436 -12.88 8.07 -7.12
C LEU A 436 -14.00 7.26 -7.80
N LYS A 437 -14.67 6.34 -7.08
CA LYS A 437 -15.84 5.63 -7.60
C LYS A 437 -17.02 6.54 -7.89
N SER A 438 -17.09 7.73 -7.30
CA SER A 438 -18.14 8.74 -7.52
C SER A 438 -17.89 9.64 -8.72
N LEU A 439 -16.67 9.63 -9.25
CA LEU A 439 -16.24 10.42 -10.41
C LEU A 439 -16.43 9.65 -11.73
N GLU A 440 -16.45 10.36 -12.85
CA GLU A 440 -16.38 9.78 -14.20
C GLU A 440 -14.91 9.64 -14.64
N LEU A 441 -14.20 8.69 -14.03
CA LEU A 441 -12.83 8.37 -14.43
C LEU A 441 -12.84 7.15 -15.36
N LYS A 442 -12.59 7.41 -16.64
CA LYS A 442 -12.59 6.37 -17.67
C LYS A 442 -11.34 5.49 -17.56
N ASP A 443 -11.55 4.19 -17.45
CA ASP A 443 -10.51 3.14 -17.50
C ASP A 443 -9.43 3.24 -16.41
N TRP A 444 -9.70 3.93 -15.30
CA TRP A 444 -8.85 3.90 -14.11
C TRP A 444 -9.08 2.61 -13.32
N ASP A 445 -8.00 2.03 -12.79
CA ASP A 445 -8.07 0.95 -11.81
C ASP A 445 -7.72 1.48 -10.42
N GLY A 446 -8.75 1.76 -9.62
CA GLY A 446 -8.58 2.39 -8.31
C GLY A 446 -7.97 3.77 -8.44
N GLN A 447 -6.74 3.93 -7.92
CA GLN A 447 -5.97 5.18 -8.01
C GLN A 447 -5.00 5.22 -9.20
N SER A 448 -4.92 4.13 -9.97
CA SER A 448 -4.04 4.02 -11.13
C SER A 448 -4.74 4.56 -12.39
N PRO A 449 -4.21 5.61 -13.04
CA PRO A 449 -4.67 6.01 -14.36
C PRO A 449 -4.47 4.89 -15.39
N PRO A 450 -5.20 4.89 -16.51
CA PRO A 450 -4.92 3.98 -17.61
C PRO A 450 -3.47 4.15 -18.07
N THR A 451 -2.76 3.04 -18.22
CA THR A 451 -1.35 3.06 -18.62
C THR A 451 -1.22 3.60 -20.05
N GLU A 452 -0.64 4.78 -20.18
CA GLU A 452 -0.32 5.33 -21.49
C GLU A 452 0.90 4.64 -22.11
N ARG A 453 0.98 4.65 -23.45
CA ARG A 453 2.19 4.20 -24.16
C ARG A 453 3.39 5.00 -23.71
N HIS A 454 4.36 4.35 -23.09
CA HIS A 454 5.53 5.01 -22.55
C HIS A 454 6.84 4.25 -22.81
N GLN A 455 7.93 5.00 -22.80
CA GLN A 455 9.29 4.47 -22.65
C GLN A 455 9.95 5.18 -21.48
N LYS A 456 10.42 4.41 -20.49
CA LYS A 456 10.99 4.94 -19.24
C LYS A 456 10.06 5.93 -18.51
N GLY A 457 8.76 5.68 -18.52
CA GLY A 457 7.73 6.54 -17.93
C GLY A 457 7.43 7.83 -18.71
N LYS A 458 8.05 8.04 -19.88
CA LYS A 458 7.76 9.20 -20.75
C LYS A 458 6.81 8.79 -21.87
N PRO A 459 5.75 9.58 -22.14
CA PRO A 459 4.83 9.30 -23.24
C PRO A 459 5.55 9.16 -24.58
N VAL A 460 5.17 8.14 -25.36
CA VAL A 460 5.71 7.93 -26.70
C VAL A 460 4.97 8.84 -27.69
N PRO A 461 5.68 9.71 -28.45
CA PRO A 461 5.04 10.57 -29.45
C PRO A 461 4.35 9.74 -30.53
N ARG A 462 3.07 10.04 -30.81
CA ARG A 462 2.36 9.49 -31.96
C ARG A 462 2.76 10.27 -33.21
N LEU A 463 3.76 9.76 -33.93
CA LEU A 463 4.16 10.31 -35.23
C LEU A 463 3.65 9.38 -36.33
N GLU A 464 2.86 9.90 -37.27
CA GLU A 464 2.39 9.13 -38.43
C GLU A 464 3.54 8.43 -39.15
N ASP A 465 4.66 9.14 -39.29
CA ASP A 465 5.92 8.66 -39.88
C ASP A 465 6.55 7.48 -39.10
N LEU A 466 6.10 7.16 -37.88
CA LEU A 466 6.61 6.06 -37.06
C LEU A 466 5.56 4.96 -36.79
N VAL A 467 4.26 5.23 -37.01
CA VAL A 467 3.20 4.25 -36.76
C VAL A 467 3.41 3.02 -37.62
N GLY A 468 3.53 1.85 -36.99
CA GLY A 468 3.67 0.56 -37.68
C GLY A 468 5.05 0.28 -38.28
N LYS A 469 6.06 1.13 -38.03
CA LYS A 469 7.44 0.88 -38.50
C LYS A 469 8.24 -0.05 -37.58
N SER A 470 7.69 -0.47 -36.45
CA SER A 470 8.28 -1.45 -35.53
C SER A 470 9.76 -1.16 -35.20
N LEU A 471 10.06 0.11 -34.86
CA LEU A 471 11.42 0.57 -34.58
C LEU A 471 11.72 0.46 -33.08
N PRO A 472 12.55 -0.48 -32.62
CA PRO A 472 12.92 -0.59 -31.21
C PRO A 472 13.83 0.57 -30.77
N SER A 473 13.96 0.75 -29.45
CA SER A 473 14.71 1.86 -28.85
C SER A 473 16.21 1.58 -28.68
N PHE A 474 16.86 0.96 -29.68
CA PHE A 474 18.30 0.71 -29.69
C PHE A 474 18.90 0.73 -31.10
N GLY A 475 20.23 0.83 -31.19
CA GLY A 475 20.99 0.68 -32.44
C GLY A 475 20.55 1.64 -33.56
N PRO A 476 20.55 1.20 -34.84
CA PRO A 476 20.18 2.06 -35.97
C PRO A 476 18.70 2.48 -35.94
N TYR A 477 17.82 1.69 -35.30
CA TYR A 477 16.40 1.99 -35.16
C TYR A 477 16.17 3.20 -34.25
N LEU A 478 16.95 3.34 -33.17
CA LEU A 478 16.90 4.51 -32.30
C LEU A 478 17.33 5.78 -33.04
N GLN A 479 18.32 5.70 -33.92
CA GLN A 479 18.73 6.83 -34.75
C GLN A 479 17.58 7.27 -35.67
N GLN A 480 16.95 6.32 -36.37
CA GLN A 480 15.79 6.60 -37.22
C GLN A 480 14.63 7.24 -36.46
N ARG A 481 14.33 6.76 -35.24
CA ARG A 481 13.32 7.40 -34.36
C ARG A 481 13.72 8.83 -34.00
N THR A 482 14.99 9.04 -33.65
CA THR A 482 15.52 10.35 -33.27
C THR A 482 15.41 11.34 -34.44
N ASP A 483 15.77 10.91 -35.65
CA ASP A 483 15.69 11.72 -36.86
C ASP A 483 14.23 12.06 -37.20
N ALA A 484 13.32 11.09 -37.12
CA ALA A 484 11.89 11.32 -37.34
C ALA A 484 11.29 12.31 -36.32
N ILE A 485 11.67 12.19 -35.04
CA ILE A 485 11.25 13.13 -33.99
C ILE A 485 11.83 14.53 -34.28
N ALA A 486 13.09 14.64 -34.67
CA ALA A 486 13.72 15.91 -35.01
C ALA A 486 13.02 16.59 -36.19
N GLU A 487 12.70 15.85 -37.25
CA GLU A 487 11.93 16.36 -38.40
C GLU A 487 10.51 16.78 -38.01
N TYR A 488 9.83 15.99 -37.18
CA TYR A 488 8.52 16.37 -36.65
C TYR A 488 8.58 17.69 -35.85
N LYS A 489 9.60 17.85 -34.99
CA LYS A 489 9.79 19.10 -34.23
C LYS A 489 10.09 20.30 -35.15
N LYS A 490 10.80 20.10 -36.27
CA LYS A 490 10.98 21.14 -37.30
C LYS A 490 9.67 21.51 -37.98
N LYS A 491 8.83 20.52 -38.34
CA LYS A 491 7.50 20.74 -38.91
C LYS A 491 6.61 21.54 -37.96
N LEU A 492 6.57 21.17 -36.67
CA LEU A 492 5.80 21.90 -35.65
C LEU A 492 6.24 23.36 -35.53
N ARG A 493 7.54 23.64 -35.50
CA ARG A 493 8.06 25.02 -35.42
C ARG A 493 7.61 25.90 -36.59
N ASN A 494 7.35 25.31 -37.76
CA ASN A 494 6.98 26.05 -38.97
C ASN A 494 5.45 26.21 -39.11
N ASN A 495 4.65 25.51 -38.31
CA ASN A 495 3.20 25.67 -38.26
C ASN A 495 2.84 26.72 -37.20
N ASN A 496 2.22 27.83 -37.61
CA ASN A 496 1.83 28.94 -36.74
C ASN A 496 0.54 28.68 -35.91
N ASP A 497 0.13 27.43 -35.69
CA ASP A 497 -1.09 27.07 -34.95
C ASP A 497 -0.87 27.07 -33.41
N ASP A 498 0.02 27.92 -32.90
CA ASP A 498 0.39 28.04 -31.49
C ASP A 498 -0.67 28.80 -30.67
N VAL A 499 -1.90 28.33 -30.67
CA VAL A 499 -2.88 28.66 -29.64
C VAL A 499 -3.20 27.38 -28.87
N ILE A 500 -2.33 27.03 -27.92
CA ILE A 500 -2.74 26.17 -26.82
C ILE A 500 -3.78 26.99 -26.03
N LYS A 501 -5.06 26.72 -26.25
CA LYS A 501 -6.09 27.16 -25.31
C LYS A 501 -5.68 26.59 -23.96
N ALA A 502 -5.33 27.46 -23.02
CA ALA A 502 -5.14 27.06 -21.64
C ALA A 502 -6.47 26.43 -21.19
N ASP A 503 -6.54 25.11 -21.15
CA ASP A 503 -7.67 24.41 -20.58
C ASP A 503 -7.78 24.89 -19.14
N ILE A 504 -8.81 25.69 -18.87
CA ILE A 504 -9.16 26.07 -17.51
C ILE A 504 -9.45 24.75 -16.80
N ARG A 505 -8.51 24.31 -15.98
CA ARG A 505 -8.49 23.00 -15.30
C ARG A 505 -9.86 22.75 -14.66
N GLN A 506 -10.71 21.96 -15.31
CA GLN A 506 -12.01 21.61 -14.73
C GLN A 506 -11.77 20.67 -13.56
N VAL A 507 -12.28 21.06 -12.39
CA VAL A 507 -12.26 20.19 -11.21
C VAL A 507 -13.37 19.16 -11.39
N ASN A 508 -13.00 17.88 -11.47
CA ASN A 508 -13.98 16.80 -11.51
C ASN A 508 -14.82 16.81 -10.22
N THR A 509 -16.14 16.84 -10.37
CA THR A 509 -17.08 16.79 -9.24
C THR A 509 -17.77 15.42 -9.19
N PRO A 510 -18.17 14.92 -8.01
CA PRO A 510 -18.93 13.68 -7.90
C PRO A 510 -20.23 13.73 -8.72
N HIS A 511 -20.43 12.74 -9.58
CA HIS A 511 -21.67 12.58 -10.38
C HIS A 511 -22.71 11.69 -9.67
N LYS A 512 -22.31 11.02 -8.59
CA LYS A 512 -23.16 10.18 -7.73
C LYS A 512 -22.64 10.20 -6.30
N ALA A 513 -23.43 9.67 -5.36
CA ALA A 513 -23.01 9.55 -3.97
C ALA A 513 -21.72 8.72 -3.84
N VAL A 514 -20.81 9.17 -2.97
CA VAL A 514 -19.62 8.39 -2.60
C VAL A 514 -20.09 7.14 -1.84
N PRO A 515 -19.70 5.92 -2.24
CA PRO A 515 -20.08 4.71 -1.53
C PRO A 515 -19.51 4.70 -0.11
N ALA A 516 -20.32 4.30 0.88
CA ALA A 516 -19.83 3.97 2.21
C ALA A 516 -19.19 2.57 2.21
N VAL A 517 -18.45 2.23 3.28
CA VAL A 517 -17.84 0.89 3.44
C VAL A 517 -18.88 -0.22 3.31
N LYS A 518 -20.05 -0.08 3.96
CA LYS A 518 -21.14 -1.06 3.89
C LYS A 518 -21.61 -1.33 2.46
N ASP A 519 -21.52 -0.35 1.56
CA ASP A 519 -22.04 -0.46 0.20
C ASP A 519 -21.13 -1.31 -0.68
N VAL A 520 -19.84 -1.46 -0.32
CA VAL A 520 -18.85 -2.23 -1.08
C VAL A 520 -18.64 -3.65 -0.53
N ILE A 521 -19.15 -3.96 0.66
CA ILE A 521 -19.01 -5.31 1.24
C ILE A 521 -19.62 -6.36 0.29
N ALA A 522 -18.89 -7.47 0.09
CA ALA A 522 -19.32 -8.64 -0.69
C ALA A 522 -19.59 -8.39 -2.20
N ARG A 523 -19.25 -7.23 -2.77
CA ARG A 523 -19.50 -6.95 -4.21
C ARG A 523 -18.80 -7.90 -5.17
N ALA A 524 -17.66 -8.49 -4.79
CA ALA A 524 -16.93 -9.40 -5.65
C ALA A 524 -17.55 -10.80 -5.72
N LEU A 525 -18.41 -11.19 -4.77
CA LEU A 525 -18.91 -12.56 -4.66
C LEU A 525 -19.69 -13.03 -5.90
N ARG A 526 -20.36 -12.12 -6.60
CA ARG A 526 -21.08 -12.41 -7.85
C ARG A 526 -20.18 -12.88 -8.99
N HIS A 527 -18.87 -12.62 -8.92
CA HIS A 527 -17.88 -13.01 -9.92
C HIS A 527 -17.15 -14.32 -9.58
N ILE A 528 -17.45 -14.92 -8.41
CA ILE A 528 -16.80 -16.14 -7.93
C ILE A 528 -17.80 -17.28 -8.08
N GLY A 529 -17.48 -18.30 -8.89
CA GLY A 529 -18.37 -19.42 -9.21
C GLY A 529 -17.64 -20.76 -9.32
N ALA A 530 -18.36 -21.81 -9.72
CA ALA A 530 -17.73 -23.07 -10.10
C ALA A 530 -17.05 -22.91 -11.46
N TYR A 531 -16.09 -23.79 -11.77
CA TYR A 531 -15.42 -23.78 -13.08
C TYR A 531 -16.39 -23.95 -14.24
N GLN A 532 -17.45 -24.74 -14.06
CA GLN A 532 -18.47 -25.00 -15.08
C GLN A 532 -19.33 -23.76 -15.40
N ASP A 533 -19.34 -22.76 -14.52
CA ASP A 533 -20.05 -21.50 -14.73
C ASP A 533 -19.22 -20.52 -15.60
N LEU A 534 -17.94 -20.84 -15.87
CA LEU A 534 -17.07 -20.02 -16.68
C LEU A 534 -17.28 -20.31 -18.17
N SER A 535 -17.45 -19.25 -18.96
CA SER A 535 -17.57 -19.35 -20.42
C SER A 535 -16.28 -19.91 -21.03
N ASN A 536 -16.37 -21.09 -21.64
CA ASN A 536 -15.29 -21.65 -22.44
C ASN A 536 -15.34 -21.19 -23.92
N MET A 537 -16.34 -20.37 -24.27
CA MET A 537 -16.56 -19.84 -25.62
C MET A 537 -15.96 -18.43 -25.78
N GLU A 538 -15.94 -17.62 -24.73
CA GLU A 538 -15.40 -16.26 -24.72
C GLU A 538 -13.88 -16.27 -24.45
N GLN A 539 -13.13 -16.84 -25.38
CA GLN A 539 -11.66 -16.96 -25.28
C GLN A 539 -10.95 -15.65 -25.65
N VAL A 540 -9.76 -15.47 -25.11
CA VAL A 540 -8.90 -14.30 -25.32
C VAL A 540 -7.55 -14.68 -25.94
N GLN A 541 -6.87 -13.73 -26.58
CA GLN A 541 -5.48 -13.87 -27.03
C GLN A 541 -4.65 -12.70 -26.52
N ALA A 542 -3.34 -12.92 -26.38
CA ALA A 542 -2.42 -11.85 -26.01
C ALA A 542 -2.21 -10.89 -27.17
N LEU A 543 -2.12 -9.59 -26.87
CA LEU A 543 -1.74 -8.52 -27.79
C LEU A 543 -0.59 -7.74 -27.15
N ILE A 544 0.51 -7.59 -27.87
CA ILE A 544 1.70 -6.85 -27.41
C ILE A 544 1.71 -5.48 -28.05
N ASP A 545 1.91 -4.43 -27.23
CA ASP A 545 2.20 -3.08 -27.70
C ASP A 545 3.71 -2.93 -27.94
N GLU A 546 4.10 -2.89 -29.21
CA GLU A 546 5.51 -2.80 -29.63
C GLU A 546 6.19 -1.51 -29.13
N GLU A 547 5.43 -0.42 -28.97
CA GLU A 547 5.99 0.87 -28.52
C GLU A 547 6.32 0.88 -27.02
N MET A 548 5.71 -0.01 -26.24
CA MET A 548 5.99 -0.21 -24.82
C MET A 548 7.01 -1.32 -24.57
N CYS A 549 7.28 -2.15 -25.57
CA CYS A 549 8.19 -3.27 -25.45
C CYS A 549 9.62 -2.79 -25.13
N ILE A 550 10.30 -3.54 -24.27
CA ILE A 550 11.74 -3.35 -23.96
C ILE A 550 12.60 -4.51 -24.47
N ASN A 551 12.07 -5.32 -25.39
CA ASN A 551 12.81 -6.32 -26.15
C ASN A 551 13.46 -7.45 -25.32
N CYS A 552 12.97 -7.71 -24.10
CA CYS A 552 13.60 -8.68 -23.19
C CYS A 552 13.39 -10.16 -23.56
N GLY A 553 12.45 -10.47 -24.47
CA GLY A 553 12.14 -11.84 -24.89
C GLY A 553 11.48 -12.73 -23.82
N LYS A 554 11.15 -12.23 -22.62
CA LYS A 554 10.53 -13.05 -21.55
C LYS A 554 9.19 -13.68 -21.97
N CYS A 555 8.35 -12.93 -22.67
CA CYS A 555 7.09 -13.45 -23.20
C CYS A 555 7.31 -14.62 -24.18
N TYR A 556 8.31 -14.48 -25.06
CA TYR A 556 8.74 -15.53 -25.98
C TYR A 556 9.21 -16.77 -25.22
N MET A 557 10.19 -16.63 -24.32
CA MET A 557 10.74 -17.75 -23.54
C MET A 557 9.66 -18.49 -22.74
N THR A 558 8.78 -17.77 -22.06
CA THR A 558 7.68 -18.39 -21.29
C THR A 558 6.67 -19.09 -22.19
N CYS A 559 6.35 -18.55 -23.37
CA CYS A 559 5.46 -19.24 -24.30
C CYS A 559 6.13 -20.46 -24.95
N SER A 560 7.44 -20.41 -25.17
CA SER A 560 8.21 -21.52 -25.75
C SER A 560 8.34 -22.69 -24.79
N ASP A 561 8.75 -22.44 -23.55
CA ASP A 561 9.15 -23.52 -22.62
C ASP A 561 8.08 -23.81 -21.57
N SER A 562 7.00 -23.02 -21.51
CA SER A 562 5.89 -23.19 -20.57
C SER A 562 4.52 -22.93 -21.20
N GLY A 563 4.44 -22.95 -22.53
CA GLY A 563 3.22 -22.63 -23.27
C GLY A 563 3.11 -23.39 -24.58
N TYR A 564 2.79 -22.64 -25.64
CA TYR A 564 2.29 -23.18 -26.92
C TYR A 564 3.13 -22.73 -28.12
N GLN A 565 4.34 -22.20 -27.90
CA GLN A 565 5.26 -21.73 -28.94
C GLN A 565 4.55 -20.74 -29.91
N ALA A 566 3.65 -19.92 -29.37
CA ALA A 566 2.75 -19.05 -30.11
C ALA A 566 3.27 -17.61 -30.27
N ILE A 567 4.53 -17.37 -29.90
CA ILE A 567 5.19 -16.07 -30.03
C ILE A 567 6.43 -16.27 -30.88
N THR A 568 6.61 -15.46 -31.91
CA THR A 568 7.87 -15.34 -32.65
C THR A 568 8.67 -14.17 -32.09
N PHE A 569 10.00 -14.28 -32.07
CA PHE A 569 10.89 -13.22 -31.60
C PHE A 569 11.85 -12.84 -32.72
N HIS A 570 11.74 -11.62 -33.23
CA HIS A 570 12.49 -11.20 -34.41
C HIS A 570 14.00 -11.11 -34.10
N PRO A 571 14.90 -11.70 -34.92
CA PRO A 571 16.33 -11.79 -34.60
C PRO A 571 17.05 -10.44 -34.56
N GLU A 572 16.66 -9.48 -35.42
CA GLU A 572 17.31 -8.16 -35.46
C GLU A 572 16.63 -7.11 -34.55
N THR A 573 15.31 -6.95 -34.63
CA THR A 573 14.58 -5.94 -33.85
C THR A 573 14.29 -6.39 -32.43
N HIS A 574 14.42 -7.68 -32.12
CA HIS A 574 14.03 -8.27 -30.84
C HIS A 574 12.59 -7.92 -30.43
N LEU A 575 11.70 -7.72 -31.41
CA LEU A 575 10.28 -7.50 -31.16
C LEU A 575 9.53 -8.84 -31.15
N PRO A 576 8.73 -9.12 -30.11
CA PRO A 576 7.89 -10.31 -30.05
C PRO A 576 6.56 -10.09 -30.81
N MET A 577 6.10 -11.12 -31.52
CA MET A 577 4.81 -11.13 -32.23
C MET A 577 4.00 -12.36 -31.85
N VAL A 578 2.76 -12.17 -31.41
CA VAL A 578 1.82 -13.25 -31.07
C VAL A 578 1.15 -13.74 -32.35
N ASN A 579 1.15 -15.06 -32.57
CA ASN A 579 0.50 -15.68 -33.73
C ASN A 579 -0.82 -16.38 -33.36
N ASP A 580 -1.53 -16.90 -34.37
CA ASP A 580 -2.84 -17.55 -34.25
C ASP A 580 -2.84 -18.85 -33.42
N SER A 581 -1.67 -19.38 -33.03
CA SER A 581 -1.58 -20.52 -32.11
C SER A 581 -1.78 -20.13 -30.63
N CYS A 582 -1.93 -18.84 -30.33
CA CYS A 582 -2.17 -18.36 -28.97
C CYS A 582 -3.45 -18.98 -28.40
N THR A 583 -3.38 -19.48 -27.17
CA THR A 583 -4.53 -20.08 -26.48
C THR A 583 -5.09 -19.20 -25.36
N GLY A 584 -4.56 -17.98 -25.19
CA GLY A 584 -5.02 -17.08 -24.12
C GLY A 584 -4.62 -17.49 -22.71
N CYS A 585 -3.56 -18.28 -22.50
CA CYS A 585 -3.18 -18.75 -21.16
C CYS A 585 -2.63 -17.65 -20.21
N THR A 586 -2.41 -16.43 -20.72
CA THR A 586 -2.00 -15.24 -19.97
C THR A 586 -0.58 -15.26 -19.39
N LEU A 587 0.16 -16.38 -19.44
CA LEU A 587 1.52 -16.46 -18.86
C LEU A 587 2.49 -15.38 -19.40
N CYS A 588 2.43 -15.06 -20.69
CA CYS A 588 3.29 -14.03 -21.28
C CYS A 588 3.04 -12.64 -20.67
N LEU A 589 1.79 -12.28 -20.40
CA LEU A 589 1.42 -11.06 -19.70
C LEU A 589 1.94 -11.09 -18.27
N SER A 590 1.74 -12.21 -17.56
CA SER A 590 2.13 -12.36 -16.15
C SER A 590 3.63 -12.23 -15.87
N VAL A 591 4.49 -12.44 -16.87
CA VAL A 591 5.96 -12.32 -16.75
C VAL A 591 6.52 -11.07 -17.40
N CYS A 592 5.68 -10.27 -18.07
CA CYS A 592 6.13 -9.06 -18.75
C CYS A 592 6.58 -8.03 -17.70
N PRO A 593 7.78 -7.44 -17.83
CA PRO A 593 8.28 -6.47 -16.86
C PRO A 593 7.66 -5.07 -17.02
N ILE A 594 6.88 -4.84 -18.09
CA ILE A 594 6.23 -3.56 -18.37
C ILE A 594 4.72 -3.75 -18.21
N ILE A 595 4.15 -3.06 -17.23
CA ILE A 595 2.70 -3.06 -16.95
C ILE A 595 1.95 -2.67 -18.23
N ASP A 596 0.91 -3.42 -18.56
CA ASP A 596 0.02 -3.25 -19.72
C ASP A 596 0.68 -3.25 -21.12
N CYS A 597 1.99 -3.53 -21.23
CA CYS A 597 2.62 -3.76 -22.54
C CYS A 597 2.00 -4.97 -23.26
N ILE A 598 1.51 -5.96 -22.50
CA ILE A 598 0.73 -7.08 -23.03
C ILE A 598 -0.68 -6.99 -22.44
N THR A 599 -1.69 -7.04 -23.30
CA THR A 599 -3.10 -7.08 -22.91
C THR A 599 -3.78 -8.34 -23.44
N MET A 600 -4.91 -8.73 -22.83
CA MET A 600 -5.72 -9.86 -23.29
C MET A 600 -6.94 -9.32 -24.04
N VAL A 601 -7.09 -9.68 -25.31
CA VAL A 601 -8.19 -9.24 -26.17
C VAL A 601 -9.03 -10.41 -26.64
N THR A 602 -10.33 -10.22 -26.84
CA THR A 602 -11.23 -11.29 -27.31
C THR A 602 -10.74 -11.90 -28.63
N MET A 603 -10.69 -13.23 -28.71
CA MET A 603 -10.34 -13.93 -29.95
C MET A 603 -11.39 -13.67 -31.02
N LYS A 604 -10.95 -13.28 -32.22
CA LYS A 604 -11.85 -13.10 -33.38
C LYS A 604 -12.24 -14.41 -34.05
N LYS A 605 -11.42 -15.46 -33.86
CA LYS A 605 -11.64 -16.79 -34.45
C LYS A 605 -12.15 -17.75 -33.37
N PRO A 606 -13.04 -18.70 -33.71
CA PRO A 606 -13.46 -19.74 -32.78
C PRO A 606 -12.27 -20.54 -32.26
N TYR A 607 -12.16 -20.66 -30.94
CA TYR A 607 -11.10 -21.43 -30.31
C TYR A 607 -11.28 -22.92 -30.58
N LYS A 608 -10.23 -23.58 -31.06
CA LYS A 608 -10.17 -25.03 -31.26
C LYS A 608 -9.05 -25.60 -30.39
N PRO A 609 -9.38 -26.30 -29.29
CA PRO A 609 -8.36 -26.89 -28.43
C PRO A 609 -7.46 -27.85 -29.22
N LYS A 610 -6.15 -27.67 -29.10
CA LYS A 610 -5.17 -28.59 -29.71
C LYS A 610 -5.13 -29.89 -28.91
N ARG A 611 -5.61 -30.99 -29.51
CA ARG A 611 -5.69 -32.30 -28.86
C ARG A 611 -4.47 -33.20 -29.10
N GLY A 612 -3.48 -32.73 -29.86
CA GLY A 612 -2.28 -33.48 -30.24
C GLY A 612 -2.53 -34.51 -31.34
N VAL A 613 -3.57 -35.34 -31.18
CA VAL A 613 -4.06 -36.32 -32.15
C VAL A 613 -5.53 -36.07 -32.48
N PRO A 614 -6.03 -36.54 -33.65
CA PRO A 614 -7.46 -36.51 -33.94
C PRO A 614 -8.25 -37.24 -32.84
N ILE A 615 -9.38 -36.68 -32.43
CA ILE A 615 -10.32 -37.40 -31.56
C ILE A 615 -10.91 -38.51 -32.43
N SER A 616 -10.52 -39.76 -32.16
CA SER A 616 -11.21 -40.91 -32.78
C SER A 616 -12.67 -40.85 -32.38
N PRO A 617 -13.63 -41.08 -33.30
CA PRO A 617 -14.94 -41.54 -32.86
C PRO A 617 -14.68 -42.81 -32.04
N VAL A 618 -15.04 -42.80 -30.77
CA VAL A 618 -14.75 -43.89 -29.83
C VAL A 618 -15.51 -45.15 -30.27
N CYS A 619 -14.82 -46.30 -30.28
CA CYS A 619 -15.43 -47.64 -30.21
C CYS A 619 -16.03 -47.89 -28.84
#